data_AF-A0A847F8E4-F1
#
_entry.id   AF-A0A847F8E4-F1
#
_cell.length_a   1.000
_cell.length_b   1.000
_cell.length_c   1.000
_cell.angle_alpha   90.00
_cell.angle_beta   90.00
_cell.angle_gamma   90.00
#
_symmetry.space_group_name_H-M   'P 1'
#
loop_
_entity.id
_entity.type
_entity.pdbx_description
1 polymer ?
#
loop_
_entity_poly.entity_id
_entity_poly.type
_entity_poly.pdbx_seq_one_letter_code
_entity_poly.pdbx_strand_id
1 'polypeptide(L)'
;APRTLQPAALDFERRPLFRRPFALFFAEHRVDFEGEERVLDPSRILLYRDAEERLKTLRLRERGARLLSALTSSTKSLKETIAELSTREGFAIDAPYLEWLSTFLATLIEEGFLLGSHPPDASIDLLE
;
A
#
# COMPACT_ATOMS: atom_id res chain seq x y z
N ALA A 1 24.38 -0.14 -10.43
CA ALA A 1 23.37 0.71 -11.10
C ALA A 1 22.05 0.53 -10.36
N PRO A 2 21.33 1.61 -10.00
CA PRO A 2 19.99 1.45 -9.44
C PRO A 2 19.13 0.77 -10.51
N ARG A 3 18.57 -0.40 -10.19
CA ARG A 3 17.57 -1.04 -11.05
C ARG A 3 16.37 -0.10 -11.07
N THR A 4 16.18 0.64 -12.14
CA THR A 4 14.88 1.21 -12.50
C THR A 4 13.93 0.03 -12.65
N LEU A 5 13.18 -0.25 -11.58
CA LEU A 5 12.03 -1.12 -11.63
C LEU A 5 11.03 -0.42 -12.55
N GLN A 6 10.92 -0.89 -13.80
CA GLN A 6 9.78 -0.50 -14.62
C GLN A 6 8.51 -0.90 -13.86
N PRO A 7 7.47 -0.05 -13.82
CA PRO A 7 6.21 -0.43 -13.21
C PRO A 7 5.70 -1.68 -13.95
N ALA A 8 5.72 -2.82 -13.26
CA ALA A 8 5.14 -4.02 -13.80
C ALA A 8 3.62 -3.83 -13.83
N ALA A 9 2.95 -4.29 -14.89
CA ALA A 9 1.49 -4.19 -14.98
C ALA A 9 0.85 -4.79 -13.71
N LEU A 10 -0.11 -4.06 -13.14
CA LEU A 10 -0.88 -4.56 -12.01
C LEU A 10 -1.88 -5.60 -12.52
N ASP A 11 -1.76 -6.81 -12.02
CA ASP A 11 -2.64 -7.94 -12.31
C ASP A 11 -3.42 -8.32 -11.04
N PHE A 12 -4.74 -8.28 -11.12
CA PHE A 12 -5.65 -8.55 -10.01
C PHE A 12 -5.65 -10.01 -9.56
N GLU A 13 -5.31 -10.94 -10.46
CA GLU A 13 -5.22 -12.38 -10.15
C GLU A 13 -3.87 -12.72 -9.50
N ARG A 14 -3.03 -11.72 -9.23
CA ARG A 14 -1.69 -11.90 -8.66
C ARG A 14 -1.50 -11.11 -7.39
N ARG A 15 -0.49 -11.52 -6.62
CA ARG A 15 -0.08 -10.82 -5.40
C ARG A 15 0.52 -9.46 -5.78
N PRO A 16 0.09 -8.35 -5.15
CA PRO A 16 0.72 -7.05 -5.35
C PRO A 16 2.15 -7.04 -4.80
N LEU A 17 3.05 -6.38 -5.52
CA LEU A 17 4.44 -6.18 -5.14
C LEU A 17 4.60 -4.77 -4.56
N PHE A 18 4.96 -4.68 -3.29
CA PHE A 18 5.21 -3.40 -2.61
C PHE A 18 6.70 -3.16 -2.42
N ARG A 19 7.08 -1.88 -2.44
CA ARG A 19 8.43 -1.46 -2.07
C ARG A 19 8.69 -1.75 -0.60
N ARG A 20 9.87 -2.27 -0.29
CA ARG A 20 10.37 -2.52 1.07
C ARG A 20 11.68 -1.76 1.30
N PRO A 21 12.02 -1.40 2.55
CA PRO A 21 11.20 -1.53 3.76
C PRO A 21 10.09 -0.47 3.83
N PHE A 22 9.02 -0.78 4.57
CA PHE A 22 7.97 0.18 4.91
C PHE A 22 7.40 -0.10 6.30
N ALA A 23 6.74 0.89 6.89
CA ALA A 23 5.99 0.77 8.13
C ALA A 23 4.62 1.45 7.97
N LEU A 24 3.59 0.81 8.51
CA LEU A 24 2.26 1.40 8.66
C LEU A 24 2.00 1.56 10.16
N PHE A 25 1.77 2.80 10.60
CA PHE A 25 1.48 3.07 12.01
C PHE A 25 0.35 4.09 12.16
N PHE A 26 -0.25 4.08 13.35
CA PHE A 26 -1.26 5.03 13.77
C PHE A 26 -0.60 6.06 14.69
N ALA A 27 -0.81 7.34 14.38
CA ALA A 27 -0.39 8.45 15.22
C ALA A 27 -1.64 9.16 15.73
N GLU A 28 -1.74 9.34 17.05
CA GLU A 28 -2.84 10.10 17.68
C GLU A 28 -2.66 11.62 17.53
N HIS A 29 -1.41 12.03 17.33
CA HIS A 29 -1.02 13.42 17.16
C HIS A 29 -0.43 13.64 15.77
N ARG A 30 -0.45 14.90 15.32
CA ARG A 30 0.25 15.31 14.11
C ARG A 30 1.77 15.08 14.27
N VAL A 31 2.36 14.27 13.39
CA VAL A 31 3.80 13.93 13.40
C VAL A 31 4.55 14.37 12.13
N ASP A 32 3.87 15.07 11.23
CA ASP A 32 4.37 15.49 9.91
C ASP A 32 4.72 17.00 9.86
N PHE A 33 4.78 17.68 11.00
CA PHE A 33 5.03 19.12 11.11
C PHE A 33 6.04 19.42 12.23
N GLU A 34 7.03 20.27 11.97
CA GLU A 34 7.95 20.76 13.00
C GLU A 34 7.27 21.87 13.82
N GLY A 35 7.04 21.59 15.09
CA GLY A 35 6.43 22.50 16.05
C GLY A 35 6.01 21.73 17.32
N GLU A 36 6.20 22.32 18.49
CA GLU A 36 6.04 21.63 19.78
C GLU A 36 4.57 21.32 20.16
N GLU A 37 3.60 21.89 19.44
CA GLU A 37 2.20 21.76 19.82
C GLU A 37 1.64 20.40 19.35
N ARG A 38 1.39 19.51 20.32
CA ARG A 38 0.74 18.22 20.10
C ARG A 38 -0.72 18.42 19.71
N VAL A 39 -0.96 18.70 18.45
CA VAL A 39 -2.31 18.75 17.89
C VAL A 39 -2.85 17.33 17.78
N LEU A 40 -4.00 17.07 18.40
CA LEU A 40 -4.77 15.83 18.21
C LEU A 40 -5.23 15.78 16.75
N ASP A 41 -4.57 14.96 15.95
CA ASP A 41 -4.86 14.74 14.52
C ASP A 41 -4.62 13.26 14.20
N PRO A 42 -5.57 12.38 14.60
CA PRO A 42 -5.44 10.94 14.41
C PRO A 42 -5.24 10.59 12.94
N SER A 43 -4.10 10.00 12.63
CA SER A 43 -3.71 9.71 11.25
C SER A 43 -3.07 8.34 11.14
N ARG A 44 -3.33 7.67 10.02
CA ARG A 44 -2.65 6.43 9.64
C ARG A 44 -1.60 6.80 8.61
N ILE A 45 -0.35 6.50 8.91
CA ILE A 45 0.79 6.97 8.14
C ILE A 45 1.53 5.77 7.60
N LEU A 46 1.72 5.76 6.28
CA LEU A 46 2.65 4.89 5.61
C LEU A 46 3.99 5.60 5.51
N LEU A 47 5.04 4.96 6.03
CA LEU A 47 6.43 5.40 5.94
C LEU A 47 7.19 4.41 5.06
N TYR A 48 7.87 4.89 4.02
CA TYR A 48 8.62 4.04 3.10
C TYR A 48 9.80 4.81 2.50
N ARG A 49 10.73 4.09 1.86
CA ARG A 49 11.79 4.71 1.04
C ARG A 49 11.36 4.75 -0.43
N ASP A 50 11.62 5.82 -1.15
CA ASP A 50 11.36 5.90 -2.60
C ASP A 50 12.47 5.20 -3.43
N ALA A 51 12.49 5.41 -4.74
CA ALA A 51 13.49 4.82 -5.64
C ALA A 51 14.90 5.41 -5.42
N GLU A 52 14.98 6.62 -4.89
CA GLU A 52 16.20 7.35 -4.55
C GLU A 52 16.61 7.14 -3.08
N GLU A 53 16.03 6.14 -2.40
CA GLU A 53 16.26 5.82 -0.99
C GLU A 53 15.87 6.94 0.00
N ARG A 54 15.06 7.92 -0.42
CA ARG A 54 14.60 9.02 0.44
C ARG A 54 13.37 8.59 1.22
N LEU A 55 13.30 9.04 2.47
CA LEU A 55 12.15 8.77 3.32
C LEU A 55 10.92 9.55 2.82
N LYS A 56 9.82 8.86 2.62
CA LYS A 56 8.53 9.41 2.21
C LYS A 56 7.45 9.01 3.21
N THR A 57 6.47 9.89 3.36
CA THR A 57 5.28 9.65 4.18
C THR A 57 4.03 9.84 3.34
N LEU A 58 3.04 8.96 3.53
CA LEU A 58 1.72 9.09 2.93
C LEU A 58 0.66 8.96 4.03
N ARG A 59 -0.18 9.98 4.16
CA ARG A 59 -1.33 9.97 5.07
C ARG A 59 -2.47 9.18 4.42
N LEU A 60 -2.93 8.15 5.11
CA LEU A 60 -3.97 7.26 4.65
C LEU A 60 -5.27 7.52 5.41
N ARG A 61 -6.36 7.59 4.66
CA ARG A 61 -7.70 7.43 5.26
C ARG A 61 -7.85 6.01 5.78
N GLU A 62 -8.73 5.82 6.76
CA GLU A 62 -8.96 4.55 7.44
C GLU A 62 -9.12 3.36 6.49
N ARG A 63 -10.01 3.51 5.49
CA ARG A 63 -10.27 2.48 4.49
C ARG A 63 -9.03 2.10 3.67
N GLY A 64 -8.22 3.09 3.27
CA GLY A 64 -6.98 2.87 2.53
C GLY A 64 -5.92 2.16 3.37
N ALA A 65 -5.79 2.54 4.64
CA ALA A 65 -4.87 1.90 5.57
C ALA A 65 -5.27 0.45 5.88
N ARG A 66 -6.56 0.16 6.05
CA ARG A 66 -7.06 -1.21 6.26
C ARG A 66 -6.81 -2.09 5.04
N LEU A 67 -7.12 -1.58 3.83
CA LEU A 67 -6.83 -2.29 2.59
C LEU A 67 -5.33 -2.52 2.44
N LEU A 68 -4.50 -1.50 2.66
CA LEU A 68 -3.05 -1.63 2.56
C LEU A 68 -2.49 -2.65 3.56
N SER A 69 -2.97 -2.63 4.81
CA SER A 69 -2.60 -3.62 5.82
C SER A 69 -2.97 -5.03 5.37
N ALA A 70 -4.17 -5.24 4.83
CA ALA A 70 -4.59 -6.54 4.32
C ALA A 70 -3.70 -7.01 3.16
N LEU A 71 -3.41 -6.14 2.18
CA LEU A 71 -2.62 -6.49 1.00
C LEU A 71 -1.15 -6.79 1.35
N THR A 72 -0.57 -6.05 2.29
CA THR A 72 0.84 -6.22 2.67
C THR A 72 1.09 -7.43 3.54
N SER A 73 0.11 -7.82 4.36
CA SER A 73 0.16 -9.04 5.19
C SER A 73 -0.27 -10.31 4.44
N SER A 74 -0.97 -10.18 3.31
CA SER A 74 -1.48 -11.30 2.53
C SER A 74 -0.42 -11.90 1.60
N THR A 75 -0.55 -13.20 1.37
CA THR A 75 0.15 -13.93 0.30
C THR A 75 -0.74 -14.18 -0.92
N LYS A 76 -2.03 -13.81 -0.84
CA LYS A 76 -3.06 -14.04 -1.87
C LYS A 76 -3.01 -12.99 -2.98
N SER A 77 -3.80 -13.20 -4.02
CA SER A 77 -4.00 -12.21 -5.06
C SER A 77 -4.66 -10.93 -4.52
N LEU A 78 -4.52 -9.84 -5.29
CA LEU A 78 -5.19 -8.57 -5.01
C LEU A 78 -6.72 -8.78 -4.92
N LYS A 79 -7.29 -9.52 -5.89
CA LYS A 79 -8.72 -9.84 -5.96
C LYS A 79 -9.21 -10.63 -4.74
N GLU A 80 -8.55 -11.73 -4.38
CA GLU A 80 -8.93 -12.54 -3.22
C GLU A 80 -8.85 -11.73 -1.93
N THR A 81 -7.78 -10.96 -1.75
CA THR A 81 -7.60 -10.14 -0.55
C THR A 81 -8.70 -9.07 -0.43
N ILE A 82 -9.10 -8.44 -1.55
CA ILE A 82 -10.21 -7.48 -1.57
C ILE A 82 -11.56 -8.16 -1.26
N ALA A 83 -11.82 -9.34 -1.83
CA ALA A 83 -13.05 -10.09 -1.58
C ALA A 83 -13.18 -10.53 -0.11
N GLU A 84 -12.08 -10.98 0.49
CA GLU A 84 -12.02 -11.33 1.91
C GLU A 84 -12.22 -10.12 2.81
N LEU A 85 -11.59 -8.99 2.47
CA LEU A 85 -11.76 -7.73 3.18
C LEU A 85 -13.22 -7.24 3.12
N SER A 86 -13.84 -7.31 1.94
CA SER A 86 -15.26 -6.98 1.70
C SER A 86 -16.18 -7.83 2.56
N THR A 87 -15.96 -9.15 2.58
CA THR A 87 -16.75 -10.08 3.39
C THR A 87 -16.58 -9.81 4.88
N ARG A 88 -15.34 -9.60 5.34
CA ARG A 88 -15.02 -9.35 6.75
C ARG A 88 -15.57 -8.03 7.27
N GLU A 89 -15.54 -6.98 6.45
CA GLU A 89 -15.95 -5.63 6.85
C GLU A 89 -17.37 -5.26 6.42
N GLY A 90 -18.05 -6.15 5.69
CA GLY A 90 -19.47 -5.98 5.34
C GLY A 90 -19.75 -4.86 4.34
N PHE A 91 -18.84 -4.59 3.40
CA PHE A 91 -19.06 -3.60 2.34
C PHE A 91 -19.24 -4.28 0.97
N ALA A 92 -20.03 -3.66 0.09
CA ALA A 92 -20.20 -4.11 -1.28
C ALA A 92 -19.04 -3.65 -2.18
N ILE A 93 -18.65 -4.50 -3.14
CA ILE A 93 -17.74 -4.14 -4.24
C ILE A 93 -18.60 -3.64 -5.40
N ASP A 94 -19.02 -2.38 -5.32
CA ASP A 94 -19.83 -1.68 -6.31
C ASP A 94 -19.00 -0.68 -7.13
N ALA A 95 -19.64 0.04 -8.06
CA ALA A 95 -18.94 1.02 -8.90
C ALA A 95 -18.19 2.11 -8.08
N PRO A 96 -18.80 2.76 -7.06
CA PRO A 96 -18.08 3.68 -6.18
C PRO A 96 -16.87 3.04 -5.46
N TYR A 97 -16.99 1.78 -5.04
CA TYR A 97 -15.85 1.07 -4.46
C TYR A 97 -14.72 0.89 -5.47
N LEU A 98 -15.04 0.50 -6.70
CA LEU A 98 -14.07 0.28 -7.76
C LEU A 98 -13.38 1.56 -8.21
N GLU A 99 -14.11 2.67 -8.29
CA GLU A 99 -13.54 4.00 -8.57
C GLU A 99 -12.54 4.40 -7.48
N TRP A 100 -12.97 4.31 -6.21
CA TRP A 100 -12.09 4.57 -5.07
C TRP A 100 -10.84 3.68 -5.08
N LEU A 101 -11.02 2.38 -5.33
CA LEU A 101 -9.94 1.40 -5.37
C LEU A 101 -8.96 1.75 -6.49
N SER A 102 -9.46 2.09 -7.68
CA SER A 102 -8.64 2.50 -8.81
C SER A 102 -7.81 3.73 -8.49
N THR A 103 -8.43 4.78 -7.94
CA THR A 103 -7.71 5.99 -7.50
C THR A 103 -6.66 5.66 -6.43
N PHE A 104 -7.01 4.84 -5.44
CA PHE A 104 -6.09 4.47 -4.37
C PHE A 104 -4.87 3.71 -4.90
N LEU A 105 -5.07 2.71 -5.76
CA LEU A 105 -3.98 1.94 -6.35
C LEU A 105 -3.12 2.80 -7.29
N ALA A 106 -3.74 3.69 -8.07
CA ALA A 106 -3.03 4.64 -8.92
C ALA A 106 -2.12 5.55 -8.09
N THR A 107 -2.63 6.11 -6.98
CA THR A 107 -1.80 6.91 -6.06
C THR A 107 -0.62 6.11 -5.54
N LEU A 108 -0.80 4.85 -5.11
CA LEU A 108 0.32 4.05 -4.63
C LEU A 108 1.37 3.74 -5.72
N ILE A 109 0.94 3.64 -6.98
CA ILE A 109 1.84 3.44 -8.14
C ILE A 109 2.61 4.73 -8.44
N GLU A 110 1.91 5.86 -8.51
CA GLU A 110 2.49 7.19 -8.75
C GLU A 110 3.52 7.56 -7.67
N GLU A 111 3.21 7.24 -6.42
CA GLU A 111 4.10 7.43 -5.27
C GLU A 111 5.25 6.40 -5.21
N GLY A 112 5.32 5.47 -6.16
CA GLY A 112 6.38 4.47 -6.28
C GLY A 112 6.39 3.41 -5.18
N PHE A 113 5.29 3.30 -4.44
CA PHE A 113 5.13 2.34 -3.34
C PHE A 113 4.59 0.98 -3.82
N LEU A 114 3.58 0.99 -4.70
CA LEU A 114 3.08 -0.20 -5.40
C LEU A 114 3.85 -0.35 -6.71
N LEU A 115 4.59 -1.44 -6.85
CA LEU A 115 5.52 -1.69 -7.95
C LEU A 115 4.93 -2.54 -9.09
N GLY A 116 3.71 -3.04 -8.90
CA GLY A 116 3.01 -3.93 -9.83
C GLY A 116 2.56 -5.22 -9.14
N SER A 117 2.53 -6.32 -9.89
CA SER A 117 2.26 -7.66 -9.36
C SER A 117 3.48 -8.57 -9.43
N HIS A 118 3.58 -9.54 -8.51
CA HIS A 118 4.60 -10.58 -8.57
C HIS A 118 4.51 -11.35 -9.92
N PRO A 119 5.66 -11.64 -10.56
CA PRO A 119 5.67 -12.46 -11.77
C PRO A 119 5.24 -13.90 -11.44
N PRO A 120 4.72 -14.66 -12.43
CA PRO A 120 4.15 -15.99 -12.20
C PRO A 120 5.21 -16.99 -11.73
N ASP A 121 6.46 -16.79 -12.15
CA ASP A 121 7.60 -17.68 -11.87
C ASP A 121 8.60 -17.07 -10.88
N ALA A 122 8.14 -16.23 -9.94
CA ALA A 122 8.98 -15.82 -8.82
C ALA A 122 9.18 -17.00 -7.85
N SER A 123 9.94 -18.00 -8.29
CA SER A 123 10.71 -18.86 -7.40
C SER A 123 11.45 -17.93 -6.45
N ILE A 124 11.12 -18.02 -5.18
CA ILE A 124 11.80 -17.28 -4.14
C ILE A 124 13.18 -17.93 -4.01
N ASP A 125 14.13 -17.49 -4.83
CA ASP A 125 15.54 -17.57 -4.45
C ASP A 125 15.68 -16.62 -3.26
N LEU A 126 15.42 -17.17 -2.08
CA LEU A 126 15.88 -16.65 -0.80
C LEU A 126 17.40 -16.59 -0.90
N LEU A 127 17.92 -15.44 -1.27
CA LEU A 127 19.30 -15.09 -0.95
C LEU A 127 19.33 -14.83 0.56
N GLU A 128 19.86 -15.82 1.28
CA GLU A 128 20.58 -15.64 2.54
C GLU A 128 21.67 -14.57 2.42
#